data_AF-A0A3P7DXN8-F1
#
_entry.id   AF-A0A3P7DXN8-F1
#
_cell.length_a   1.000
_cell.length_b   1.000
_cell.length_c   1.000
_cell.angle_alpha   90.00
_cell.angle_beta   90.00
_cell.angle_gamma   90.00
#
_symmetry.space_group_name_H-M   'P 1'
#
loop_
_entity.id
_entity.type
_entity.pdbx_description
1 polymer ?
#
loop_
_entity_poly.entity_id
_entity_poly.type
_entity_poly.pdbx_seq_one_letter_code
_entity_poly.pdbx_strand_id
1 'polypeptide(L)'
;MTYIPSKDRAKVIRSAFVKEFGKANVSVQKGRGTASSWVEAHIYAERPKDCVCEFTDTYWNGQKAPKPYRKNAGYCPACKAEYERVNKLAKELENKAMQTAGYEHSTYYADDGYNTEHSEFLLQVDIK
;
A
#
# COMPACT_ATOMS: atom_id res chain seq x y z
N MET A 1 -14.05 7.07 -23.80
CA MET A 1 -13.54 6.50 -22.53
C MET A 1 -13.76 5.00 -22.55
N THR A 2 -12.69 4.21 -22.48
CA THR A 2 -12.79 2.74 -22.45
C THR A 2 -12.66 2.33 -20.99
N TYR A 3 -13.74 1.85 -20.38
CA TYR A 3 -13.68 1.24 -19.05
C TYR A 3 -12.87 -0.05 -19.14
N ILE A 4 -11.82 -0.16 -18.35
CA ILE A 4 -10.91 -1.30 -18.37
C ILE A 4 -11.16 -2.17 -17.16
N PRO A 5 -11.33 -3.50 -17.34
CA PRO A 5 -11.52 -4.41 -16.22
C PRO A 5 -10.37 -4.32 -15.22
N SER A 6 -10.70 -4.31 -13.93
CA SER A 6 -9.74 -4.26 -12.81
C SER A 6 -8.60 -5.28 -12.91
N LYS A 7 -8.83 -6.41 -13.60
CA LYS A 7 -7.83 -7.45 -13.88
C LYS A 7 -6.65 -6.94 -14.72
N ASP A 8 -6.89 -6.08 -15.72
CA ASP A 8 -5.84 -5.60 -16.61
C ASP A 8 -5.03 -4.48 -15.95
N ARG A 9 -5.69 -3.59 -15.19
CA ARG A 9 -5.00 -2.60 -14.34
C ARG A 9 -4.08 -3.29 -13.33
N ALA A 10 -4.58 -4.31 -12.63
CA ALA A 10 -3.79 -5.08 -11.67
C ALA A 10 -2.54 -5.69 -12.33
N LYS A 11 -2.64 -6.18 -13.57
CA LYS A 11 -1.49 -6.75 -14.30
C LYS A 11 -0.43 -5.71 -14.64
N VAL A 12 -0.83 -4.51 -15.06
CA VAL A 12 0.08 -3.40 -15.38
C VAL A 12 0.79 -2.92 -14.11
N ILE A 13 0.03 -2.63 -13.05
CA ILE A 13 0.58 -2.19 -11.76
C ILE A 13 1.50 -3.26 -11.18
N ARG A 14 1.09 -4.55 -11.22
CA ARG A 14 1.94 -5.66 -10.78
C ARG A 14 3.28 -5.69 -11.52
N SER A 15 3.28 -5.47 -12.83
CA SER A 15 4.51 -5.50 -13.62
C SER A 15 5.48 -4.38 -13.22
N ALA A 16 4.96 -3.18 -12.95
CA ALA A 16 5.76 -2.07 -12.45
C ALA A 16 6.32 -2.35 -11.05
N PHE A 17 5.49 -2.83 -10.12
CA PHE A 17 5.92 -3.07 -8.75
C PHE A 17 6.89 -4.25 -8.63
N VAL A 18 6.66 -5.34 -9.39
CA VAL A 18 7.56 -6.49 -9.41
C VAL A 18 8.95 -6.11 -9.93
N LYS A 19 9.04 -5.16 -10.87
CA LYS A 19 10.32 -4.66 -11.38
C LYS A 19 11.11 -3.90 -10.32
N GLU A 20 10.43 -3.11 -9.48
CA GLU A 20 11.09 -2.29 -8.46
C GLU A 20 11.36 -3.07 -7.16
N PHE A 21 10.36 -3.74 -6.61
CA PHE A 21 10.42 -4.35 -5.28
C PHE A 21 10.70 -5.86 -5.31
N GLY A 22 10.61 -6.49 -6.48
CA GLY A 22 10.77 -7.93 -6.67
C GLY A 22 9.50 -8.74 -6.43
N LYS A 23 9.35 -9.86 -7.16
CA LYS A 23 8.13 -10.68 -7.18
C LYS A 23 7.73 -11.25 -5.82
N ALA A 24 8.69 -11.50 -4.93
CA ALA A 24 8.43 -12.06 -3.60
C ALA A 24 7.88 -11.01 -2.62
N ASN A 25 8.06 -9.72 -2.92
CA ASN A 25 7.71 -8.62 -2.03
C ASN A 25 6.45 -7.89 -2.48
N VAL A 26 5.76 -8.36 -3.52
CA VAL A 26 4.59 -7.68 -4.07
C VAL A 26 3.46 -8.65 -4.34
N SER A 27 2.28 -8.32 -3.83
CA SER A 27 1.02 -8.93 -4.25
C SER A 27 0.12 -7.85 -4.84
N VAL A 28 -0.35 -8.04 -6.07
CA VAL A 28 -1.36 -7.16 -6.67
C VAL A 28 -2.48 -8.03 -7.20
N GLN A 29 -3.71 -7.71 -6.80
CA GLN A 29 -4.92 -8.43 -7.17
C GLN A 29 -6.05 -7.46 -7.47
N LYS A 30 -7.09 -7.94 -8.15
CA LYS A 30 -8.36 -7.22 -8.16
C LYS A 30 -8.99 -7.30 -6.77
N GLY A 31 -9.71 -6.26 -6.39
CA GLY A 31 -10.47 -6.25 -5.15
C GLY A 31 -11.56 -7.31 -5.13
N ARG A 32 -12.15 -7.53 -3.96
CA ARG A 32 -13.17 -8.56 -3.74
C ARG A 32 -14.49 -7.92 -3.30
N GLY A 33 -15.59 -8.66 -3.49
CA GLY A 33 -16.93 -8.22 -3.10
C GLY A 33 -17.37 -6.94 -3.82
N THR A 34 -17.80 -5.95 -3.05
CA THR A 34 -18.22 -4.63 -3.55
C THR A 34 -17.08 -3.81 -4.15
N ALA A 35 -15.83 -4.10 -3.80
CA ALA A 35 -14.63 -3.46 -4.35
C ALA A 35 -14.03 -4.23 -5.54
N SER A 36 -14.82 -5.05 -6.25
CA SER A 36 -14.30 -5.90 -7.34
C SER A 36 -13.76 -5.13 -8.56
N SER A 37 -14.14 -3.86 -8.73
CA SER A 37 -13.54 -2.96 -9.72
C SER A 37 -12.22 -2.34 -9.26
N TRP A 38 -11.81 -2.54 -8.00
CA TRP A 38 -10.60 -1.94 -7.45
C TRP A 38 -9.37 -2.81 -7.72
N VAL A 39 -8.20 -2.21 -7.57
CA VAL A 39 -6.92 -2.92 -7.52
C VAL A 39 -6.39 -2.81 -6.09
N GLU A 40 -6.09 -3.96 -5.49
CA GLU A 40 -5.44 -4.05 -4.19
C GLU A 40 -3.98 -4.42 -4.41
N ALA A 41 -3.07 -3.63 -3.86
CA ALA A 41 -1.64 -3.87 -3.90
C ALA A 41 -1.04 -3.91 -2.49
N HIS A 42 -0.27 -4.94 -2.21
CA HIS A 42 0.53 -5.10 -1.01
C HIS A 42 2.01 -5.10 -1.37
N ILE A 43 2.80 -4.29 -0.66
CA ILE A 43 4.26 -4.24 -0.77
C ILE A 43 4.86 -4.60 0.57
N TYR A 44 5.70 -5.63 0.59
CA TYR A 44 6.45 -6.09 1.76
C TYR A 44 7.85 -5.49 1.74
N ALA A 45 7.97 -4.29 2.33
CA ALA A 45 9.24 -3.58 2.41
C ALA A 45 10.11 -4.12 3.56
N GLU A 46 11.41 -4.26 3.32
CA GLU A 46 12.35 -4.68 4.35
C GLU A 46 12.58 -3.54 5.35
N ARG A 47 12.73 -3.87 6.64
CA ARG A 47 13.20 -2.88 7.60
C ARG A 47 14.57 -2.34 7.19
N PRO A 48 14.80 -1.02 7.37
CA PRO A 48 16.15 -0.48 7.32
C PRO A 48 17.04 -1.28 8.27
N LYS A 49 18.26 -1.61 7.85
CA LYS A 49 19.22 -2.40 8.66
C LYS A 49 19.51 -1.75 10.01
N ASP A 50 19.39 -0.42 10.07
CA ASP A 50 19.60 0.39 11.27
C ASP A 50 18.28 0.74 11.98
N CYS A 51 17.16 0.09 11.62
CA CYS A 51 15.87 0.31 12.27
C CYS A 51 15.86 -0.35 13.65
N VAL A 52 16.45 0.32 14.64
CA VAL A 52 16.30 -0.01 16.06
C VAL A 52 14.92 0.48 16.49
N CYS A 53 13.88 -0.25 16.10
CA CYS A 53 12.59 -0.09 16.76
C CYS A 53 12.76 -0.68 18.16
N GLU A 54 13.21 0.12 19.12
CA GLU A 54 13.23 -0.29 20.50
C GLU A 54 11.83 -0.77 20.87
N PHE A 55 11.75 -1.99 21.41
CA PHE A 55 10.58 -2.47 22.14
C PHE A 55 10.45 -1.61 23.40
N THR A 56 10.05 -0.36 23.20
CA THR A 56 9.59 0.50 24.28
C THR A 56 8.45 -0.25 24.93
N ASP A 57 8.48 -0.31 26.25
CA ASP A 57 7.46 -0.99 27.03
C ASP A 57 6.11 -0.31 26.75
N THR A 58 5.36 -0.85 25.79
CA THR A 58 4.07 -0.31 25.42
C THR A 58 3.05 -0.83 26.41
N TYR A 59 2.58 0.07 27.26
CA TYR A 59 1.45 -0.23 28.13
C TYR A 59 0.18 -0.14 27.29
N TRP A 60 -0.52 -1.26 27.13
CA TRP A 60 -1.87 -1.29 26.56
C TRP A 60 -2.84 -1.46 27.73
N ASN A 61 -3.80 -0.54 27.89
CA ASN A 61 -4.69 -0.49 29.06
C ASN A 61 -3.95 -0.49 30.41
N GLY A 62 -2.84 0.25 30.52
CA GLY A 62 -2.06 0.33 31.77
C GLY A 62 -1.28 -0.94 32.13
N GLN A 63 -1.30 -1.97 31.30
CA GLN A 63 -0.51 -3.19 31.49
C GLN A 63 0.63 -3.28 30.48
N LYS A 64 1.82 -3.65 30.96
CA LYS A 64 3.02 -3.82 30.14
C LYS A 64 2.74 -4.91 29.10
N ALA A 65 2.63 -4.55 27.82
CA ALA A 65 2.37 -5.54 26.78
C ALA A 65 3.54 -6.53 26.69
N PRO A 66 3.29 -7.83 26.51
CA PRO A 66 4.34 -8.83 26.45
C PRO A 66 5.27 -8.54 25.27
N LYS A 67 6.59 -8.49 25.53
CA LYS A 67 7.59 -8.43 24.46
C LYS A 67 7.56 -9.76 23.68
N PRO A 68 7.65 -9.73 22.34
CA PRO A 68 7.78 -8.56 21.48
C PRO A 68 6.40 -8.06 21.02
N TYR A 69 5.89 -6.99 21.64
CA TYR A 69 4.78 -6.26 21.05
C TYR A 69 5.32 -5.57 19.80
N ARG A 70 5.08 -6.16 18.63
CA ARG A 70 5.29 -5.50 17.35
C ARG A 70 4.28 -4.35 17.28
N LYS A 71 4.55 -3.23 17.95
CA LYS A 71 3.83 -2.00 17.67
C LYS A 71 4.03 -1.77 16.17
N ASN A 72 2.91 -1.75 15.44
CA ASN A 72 2.84 -1.69 13.99
C ASN A 72 4.04 -0.93 13.41
N ALA A 73 4.74 -1.54 12.46
CA ALA A 73 6.03 -1.09 11.98
C ALA A 73 6.08 0.37 11.47
N GLY A 74 4.94 1.06 11.35
CA GLY A 74 4.85 2.51 11.13
C GLY A 74 5.08 3.42 12.36
N TYR A 75 5.34 2.90 13.57
CA TYR A 75 5.50 3.76 14.77
C TYR A 75 6.93 4.19 15.09
N CYS A 76 7.95 3.47 14.64
CA CYS A 76 9.32 3.87 14.92
C CYS A 76 9.82 4.78 13.78
N PRO A 77 10.50 5.92 14.06
CA PRO A 77 10.75 6.96 13.06
C PRO A 77 11.41 6.47 11.78
N ALA A 78 12.39 5.55 11.89
CA ALA A 78 13.08 4.96 10.75
C ALA A 78 12.15 4.10 9.89
N CYS A 79 11.34 3.25 10.51
CA CYS A 79 10.42 2.38 9.79
C CYS A 79 9.18 3.15 9.27
N LYS A 80 8.79 4.27 9.92
CA LYS A 80 7.83 5.25 9.39
C LYS A 80 8.37 5.94 8.15
N ALA A 81 9.62 6.41 8.18
CA ALA A 81 10.26 7.05 7.04
C ALA A 81 10.36 6.08 5.85
N GLU A 82 10.70 4.82 6.11
CA GLU A 82 10.74 3.80 5.05
C GLU A 82 9.35 3.49 4.51
N TYR A 83 8.33 3.36 5.38
CA TYR A 83 6.93 3.24 4.94
C TYR A 83 6.52 4.41 4.04
N GLU A 84 6.79 5.65 4.44
CA GLU A 84 6.45 6.85 3.67
C GLU A 84 7.20 6.88 2.32
N ARG A 85 8.49 6.52 2.33
CA ARG A 85 9.31 6.41 1.11
C ARG A 85 8.72 5.39 0.14
N VAL A 86 8.42 4.19 0.62
CA VAL A 86 7.87 3.10 -0.21
C VAL A 86 6.46 3.44 -0.69
N ASN A 87 5.62 4.02 0.16
CA ASN A 87 4.27 4.44 -0.20
C ASN A 87 4.30 5.51 -1.31
N LYS A 88 5.14 6.54 -1.16
CA LYS A 88 5.32 7.57 -2.18
C LYS A 88 5.81 6.98 -3.51
N LEU A 89 6.87 6.15 -3.46
CA LEU A 89 7.42 5.50 -4.65
C LEU A 89 6.40 4.60 -5.34
N ALA A 90 5.61 3.83 -4.58
CA ALA A 90 4.58 2.96 -5.12
C ALA A 90 3.47 3.74 -5.84
N LYS A 91 3.01 4.87 -5.27
CA LYS A 91 2.04 5.76 -5.93
C LYS A 91 2.60 6.39 -7.21
N GLU A 92 3.87 6.78 -7.21
CA GLU A 92 4.53 7.31 -8.42
C GLU A 92 4.64 6.23 -9.51
N LEU A 93 5.02 5.01 -9.15
CA LEU A 93 5.11 3.88 -10.07
C LEU A 93 3.76 3.48 -10.64
N GLU A 94 2.71 3.49 -9.81
CA GLU A 94 1.35 3.21 -10.24
C GLU A 94 0.88 4.24 -11.27
N ASN A 95 0.93 5.53 -10.93
CA ASN A 95 0.57 6.62 -11.83
C ASN A 95 1.33 6.53 -13.16
N LYS A 96 2.65 6.29 -13.09
CA LYS A 96 3.49 6.15 -14.29
C LYS A 96 3.09 4.93 -15.13
N ALA A 97 2.80 3.79 -14.49
CA ALA A 97 2.40 2.57 -15.18
C ALA A 97 1.04 2.75 -15.87
N MET A 98 0.10 3.39 -15.20
CA MET A 98 -1.23 3.72 -15.73
C MET A 98 -1.12 4.69 -16.91
N GLN A 99 -0.37 5.80 -16.77
CA GLN A 99 -0.14 6.75 -17.85
C GLN A 99 0.55 6.11 -19.06
N THR A 100 1.57 5.29 -18.84
CA THR A 100 2.32 4.63 -19.94
C THR A 100 1.42 3.65 -20.70
N ALA A 101 0.50 2.99 -19.99
CA ALA A 101 -0.48 2.10 -20.61
C ALA A 101 -1.68 2.84 -21.23
N GLY A 102 -1.73 4.17 -21.10
CA GLY A 102 -2.81 5.01 -21.62
C GLY A 102 -4.11 4.94 -20.80
N TYR A 103 -3.99 4.70 -19.49
CA TYR A 103 -5.13 4.52 -18.58
C TYR A 103 -5.28 5.72 -17.65
N GLU A 104 -6.52 6.20 -17.50
CA GLU A 104 -6.86 7.22 -16.52
C GLU A 104 -7.19 6.60 -15.16
N HIS A 105 -6.83 7.31 -14.10
CA HIS A 105 -7.36 7.05 -12.77
C HIS A 105 -8.83 7.48 -12.72
N SER A 106 -9.73 6.52 -12.53
CA SER A 106 -11.09 6.81 -12.12
C SER A 106 -11.09 7.18 -10.64
N THR A 107 -11.08 8.47 -10.34
CA THR A 107 -11.55 8.96 -9.05
C THR A 107 -13.04 9.24 -9.15
N TYR A 108 -13.79 8.79 -8.15
CA TYR A 108 -15.22 9.06 -8.07
C TYR A 108 -15.56 9.68 -6.72
N TYR A 109 -16.49 10.63 -6.75
CA TYR A 109 -17.12 11.14 -5.54
C TYR A 109 -18.21 10.15 -5.15
N ALA A 110 -18.05 9.49 -4.02
CA ALA A 110 -19.17 8.82 -3.37
C ALA A 110 -19.95 9.90 -2.61
N ASP A 111 -21.26 9.95 -2.80
CA ASP A 111 -22.14 10.78 -1.96
C ASP A 111 -22.36 10.06 -0.62
N ASP A 112 -21.27 9.91 0.13
CA ASP A 112 -21.22 9.33 1.48
C ASP A 112 -21.39 10.41 2.57
N GLY A 113 -21.75 11.63 2.16
CA GLY A 113 -21.85 12.79 3.03
C GLY A 113 -20.51 13.47 3.34
N TYR A 114 -19.39 12.95 2.82
CA TYR A 114 -18.05 13.49 3.10
C TYR A 114 -17.30 13.98 1.86
N ASN A 115 -17.88 13.89 0.65
CA ASN A 115 -17.22 14.26 -0.62
C ASN A 115 -15.80 13.68 -0.70
N THR A 116 -15.63 12.45 -0.22
CA THR A 116 -14.32 11.82 -0.20
C THR A 116 -14.00 11.34 -1.61
N GLU A 117 -12.89 11.81 -2.16
CA GLU A 117 -12.39 11.32 -3.44
C GLU A 117 -11.90 9.88 -3.24
N HIS A 118 -12.65 8.91 -3.77
CA HIS A 118 -12.30 7.50 -3.66
C HIS A 118 -11.48 7.09 -4.89
N SER A 119 -10.29 6.54 -4.64
CA SER A 119 -9.45 5.93 -5.67
C SER A 119 -9.75 4.45 -5.76
N GLU A 120 -9.97 3.92 -6.96
CA GLU A 120 -10.11 2.47 -7.20
C GLU A 120 -8.78 1.70 -7.08
N PHE A 121 -7.85 2.22 -6.26
CA PHE A 121 -6.56 1.64 -5.93
C PHE A 121 -6.33 1.68 -4.42
N LEU A 122 -6.18 0.50 -3.82
CA LEU A 122 -5.80 0.32 -2.43
C LEU A 122 -4.35 -0.13 -2.35
N LEU A 123 -3.53 0.67 -1.67
CA LEU A 123 -2.13 0.35 -1.40
C LEU A 123 -1.94 0.07 0.09
N GLN A 124 -1.41 -1.11 0.40
CA GLN A 124 -0.92 -1.46 1.72
C GLN A 124 0.59 -1.69 1.66
N VAL A 125 1.32 -1.08 2.59
CA VAL A 125 2.77 -1.30 2.74
C VAL A 125 3.02 -1.92 4.12
N ASP A 126 3.58 -3.13 4.11
CA ASP A 126 3.91 -3.88 5.31
C ASP A 126 5.44 -3.92 5.46
N ILE A 127 5.95 -3.30 6.54
CA ILE A 127 7.38 -3.33 6.86
C ILE A 127 7.67 -4.61 7.66
N LYS A 128 8.45 -5.54 7.08
CA LYS A 128 8.80 -6.83 7.69
C LYS A 128 10.08 -6.77 8.53
#